data_AF-A0A951HY35-F1
#
_entry.id   AF-A0A951HY35-F1
#
_cell.length_a   1.000
_cell.length_b   1.000
_cell.length_c   1.000
_cell.angle_alpha   90.00
_cell.angle_beta   90.00
_cell.angle_gamma   90.00
#
_symmetry.space_group_name_H-M   'P 1'
#
loop_
_entity.id
_entity.type
_entity.pdbx_description
1 polymer ?
#
loop_
_entity_poly.entity_id
_entity_poly.type
_entity_poly.pdbx_seq_one_letter_code
_entity_poly.pdbx_strand_id
1 'polypeptide(L)'
;MDDITRNLRQVNPDDINPRYKWDRHLPALGTMGVDFEERVDYRRMHKYRIGRTRKAMEGSEVGALLLFDVNNIRYTTSTKIGEWERDKLSRWVLL
;
A
#
# COMPACT_ATOMS: atom_id res chain seq x y z
N MET A 1 -5.44 -0.27 27.83
CA MET A 1 -6.72 -0.42 27.09
C MET A 1 -6.86 0.83 26.26
N ASP A 2 -6.52 0.75 24.98
CA ASP A 2 -6.48 1.91 24.08
C ASP A 2 -7.89 2.42 23.79
N ASP A 3 -8.09 3.74 23.72
CA ASP A 3 -9.38 4.42 23.48
C ASP A 3 -10.08 4.02 22.16
N ILE A 4 -9.43 3.20 21.33
CA ILE A 4 -9.91 2.74 20.02
C ILE A 4 -11.11 1.79 20.16
N THR A 5 -11.29 1.12 21.30
CA THR A 5 -12.40 0.18 21.54
C THR A 5 -13.61 0.78 22.26
N ARG A 6 -13.56 2.07 22.65
CA ARG A 6 -14.63 2.69 23.45
C ARG A 6 -15.87 3.11 22.66
N ASN A 7 -15.76 3.27 21.36
CA ASN A 7 -16.86 3.70 20.49
C ASN A 7 -17.06 2.68 19.35
N LEU A 8 -18.31 2.29 19.09
CA LEU A 8 -18.67 1.56 17.88
C LEU A 8 -18.27 2.41 16.67
N ARG A 9 -17.26 1.96 15.92
CA ARG A 9 -16.88 2.58 14.64
C ARG A 9 -18.12 2.56 13.74
N GLN A 10 -18.63 3.73 13.37
CA GLN A 10 -19.70 3.84 12.37
C GLN A 10 -19.21 3.20 11.07
N VAL A 11 -19.94 2.20 10.58
CA VAL A 11 -19.66 1.53 9.31
C VAL A 11 -20.16 2.46 8.20
N ASN A 12 -19.23 3.00 7.41
CA ASN A 12 -19.58 3.80 6.25
C ASN A 12 -19.95 2.88 5.08
N PRO A 13 -20.80 3.32 4.13
CA PRO A 13 -21.09 2.56 2.91
C PRO A 13 -19.84 2.17 2.12
N ASP A 14 -18.78 2.97 2.20
CA ASP A 14 -17.47 2.68 1.61
C ASP A 14 -16.72 1.52 2.26
N ASP A 15 -17.04 1.18 3.52
CA ASP A 15 -16.40 0.07 4.24
C ASP A 15 -16.93 -1.30 3.75
N ILE A 16 -18.15 -1.35 3.20
CA ILE A 16 -18.76 -2.58 2.64
C ILE A 16 -18.70 -2.62 1.11
N ASN A 17 -18.20 -1.57 0.47
CA ASN A 17 -18.12 -1.50 -0.98
C ASN A 17 -17.01 -2.45 -1.49
N PRO A 18 -17.35 -3.52 -2.24
CA PRO A 18 -16.35 -4.46 -2.73
C PRO A 18 -15.46 -3.85 -3.84
N ARG A 19 -15.79 -2.62 -4.28
CA ARG A 19 -15.11 -1.85 -5.34
C ARG A 19 -15.02 -2.59 -6.67
N TYR A 20 -15.93 -3.55 -6.90
CA TYR A 20 -16.08 -4.21 -8.19
C TYR A 20 -16.83 -3.31 -9.16
N LYS A 21 -16.33 -3.31 -10.40
CA LYS A 21 -16.99 -2.73 -11.55
C LYS A 21 -17.89 -3.80 -12.16
N TRP A 22 -19.17 -3.75 -11.81
CA TRP A 22 -20.19 -4.74 -12.22
C TRP A 22 -20.66 -4.57 -13.68
N ASP A 23 -20.31 -3.45 -14.30
CA ASP A 23 -20.60 -3.09 -15.70
C ASP A 23 -19.71 -3.81 -16.73
N ARG A 24 -18.80 -4.67 -16.26
CA ARG A 24 -17.88 -5.45 -17.10
C ARG A 24 -17.71 -6.85 -16.53
N HIS A 25 -17.11 -7.73 -17.33
CA HIS A 25 -16.70 -9.05 -16.86
C HIS A 25 -15.87 -8.93 -15.58
N LEU A 26 -16.24 -9.75 -14.58
CA LEU A 26 -15.50 -9.85 -13.34
C LEU A 26 -14.03 -10.20 -13.68
N PRO A 27 -13.04 -9.47 -13.12
CA PRO A 27 -11.65 -9.74 -13.43
C PRO A 27 -11.29 -11.16 -12.97
N ALA A 28 -10.67 -11.94 -13.84
CA ALA A 28 -10.02 -13.19 -13.46
C ALA A 28 -8.75 -12.83 -12.67
N LEU A 29 -8.93 -12.63 -11.36
CA LEU A 29 -7.83 -12.36 -10.44
C LEU A 29 -7.00 -13.64 -10.35
N GLY A 30 -5.73 -13.59 -10.77
CA GLY A 30 -4.83 -14.73 -10.77
C GLY A 30 -4.61 -15.35 -9.37
N THR A 31 -3.73 -16.33 -9.28
CA THR A 31 -3.46 -17.08 -8.03
C THR A 31 -2.79 -16.28 -6.92
N MET A 32 -2.35 -15.05 -7.22
CA MET A 32 -1.66 -14.18 -6.27
C MET A 32 -2.63 -13.36 -5.42
N GLY A 33 -2.32 -13.20 -4.13
CA GLY A 33 -3.12 -12.38 -3.21
C GLY A 33 -4.47 -13.00 -2.83
N VAL A 34 -4.59 -14.33 -2.93
CA VAL A 34 -5.77 -15.12 -2.56
C VAL A 34 -5.62 -15.68 -1.15
N ASP A 35 -6.67 -15.55 -0.34
CA ASP A 35 -6.85 -16.25 0.94
C ASP A 35 -8.20 -16.98 0.92
N PHE A 36 -8.48 -17.79 1.94
CA PHE A 36 -9.71 -18.55 2.10
C PHE A 36 -10.96 -17.66 2.30
N GLU A 37 -10.81 -16.52 3.01
CA GLU A 37 -11.94 -15.64 3.34
C GLU A 37 -11.88 -14.27 2.62
N GLU A 38 -10.70 -13.63 2.56
CA GLU A 38 -10.54 -12.30 1.97
C GLU A 38 -9.25 -12.17 1.15
N ARG A 39 -9.34 -11.66 -0.08
CA ARG A 39 -8.14 -11.35 -0.88
C ARG A 39 -7.35 -10.18 -0.28
N VAL A 40 -6.04 -10.13 -0.54
CA VAL A 40 -5.17 -9.03 -0.08
C VAL A 40 -5.67 -7.68 -0.61
N ASP A 41 -6.07 -6.77 0.29
CA ASP A 41 -6.34 -5.37 -0.07
C ASP A 41 -5.00 -4.61 -0.25
N TYR A 42 -4.51 -4.63 -1.49
CA TYR A 42 -3.30 -3.91 -1.88
C TYR A 42 -3.40 -2.39 -1.69
N ARG A 43 -4.61 -1.80 -1.76
CA ARG A 43 -4.80 -0.37 -1.53
C ARG A 43 -4.63 -0.03 -0.06
N ARG A 44 -5.23 -0.82 0.83
CA ARG A 44 -5.03 -0.69 2.29
C ARG A 44 -3.55 -0.86 2.64
N MET A 45 -2.90 -1.88 2.08
CA MET A 45 -1.48 -2.13 2.30
C MET A 45 -0.60 -0.97 1.82
N HIS A 46 -0.86 -0.42 0.64
CA HIS A 46 -0.07 0.71 0.12
C HIS A 46 -0.26 1.97 0.97
N LYS A 47 -1.50 2.32 1.34
CA LYS A 47 -1.80 3.44 2.24
C LYS A 47 -1.08 3.29 3.58
N TYR A 48 -1.09 2.08 4.15
CA TYR A 48 -0.39 1.78 5.39
C TYR A 48 1.13 2.04 5.28
N ARG A 49 1.77 1.57 4.21
CA ARG A 49 3.22 1.74 4.00
C ARG A 49 3.61 3.21 3.86
N ILE A 50 2.88 3.97 3.03
CA ILE A 50 3.11 5.42 2.88
C ILE A 50 2.89 6.16 4.19
N GLY A 51 1.79 5.86 4.90
CA GLY A 51 1.51 6.48 6.20
C GLY A 51 2.61 6.20 7.23
N ARG A 52 3.12 4.97 7.26
CA ARG A 52 4.24 4.59 8.14
C ARG A 52 5.54 5.31 7.78
N THR A 53 5.85 5.44 6.48
CA THR A 53 7.02 6.19 6.02
C THR A 53 6.93 7.66 6.41
N ARG A 54 5.77 8.31 6.19
CA ARG A 54 5.55 9.71 6.58
C ARG A 54 5.65 9.91 8.09
N LYS A 55 5.04 9.04 8.89
CA LYS A 55 5.18 9.06 10.35
C LYS A 55 6.63 8.95 10.80
N ALA A 56 7.45 8.12 10.14
CA ALA A 56 8.87 8.01 10.45
C ALA A 56 9.65 9.29 10.08
N MET A 57 9.30 9.93 8.96
CA MET A 57 9.89 11.22 8.56
C MET A 57 9.54 12.33 9.55
N GLU A 58 8.28 12.42 9.98
CA GLU A 58 7.82 13.39 11.00
C GLU A 58 8.54 13.23 12.35
N GLY A 59 8.98 12.01 12.68
CA GLY A 59 9.79 11.74 13.86
C GLY A 59 11.29 12.00 13.69
N SER A 60 11.73 12.57 12.57
CA SER A 60 13.12 12.84 12.23
C SER A 60 13.31 14.28 11.75
N GLU A 61 14.56 14.72 11.55
CA GLU A 61 14.88 16.07 11.07
C GLU A 61 14.87 16.21 9.54
N VAL A 62 14.44 15.17 8.80
CA VAL A 62 14.51 15.17 7.33
C VAL A 62 13.29 15.84 6.71
N GLY A 63 13.52 16.72 5.72
CA GLY A 63 12.44 17.37 4.96
C GLY A 63 11.93 16.55 3.77
N ALA A 64 12.72 15.59 3.28
CA ALA A 64 12.38 14.74 2.16
C ALA A 64 13.18 13.42 2.21
N LEU A 65 12.69 12.39 1.50
CA LEU A 65 13.37 11.10 1.38
C LEU A 65 13.58 10.74 -0.10
N LEU A 66 14.86 10.64 -0.51
CA LEU A 66 15.24 10.17 -1.85
C LEU A 66 15.68 8.71 -1.78
N LEU A 67 14.99 7.84 -2.53
CA LEU A 67 15.19 6.40 -2.50
C LEU A 67 15.71 5.87 -3.83
N PHE A 68 16.82 5.15 -3.79
CA PHE A 68 17.38 4.41 -4.93
C PHE A 68 17.34 2.89 -4.75
N ASP A 69 17.31 2.42 -3.50
CA ASP A 69 17.19 0.99 -3.24
C ASP A 69 15.83 0.46 -3.73
N VAL A 70 15.87 -0.63 -4.49
CA VAL A 70 14.69 -1.18 -5.16
C VAL A 70 13.66 -1.72 -4.17
N ASN A 71 14.09 -2.22 -3.01
CA ASN A 71 13.17 -2.70 -1.99
C ASN A 71 12.46 -1.52 -1.32
N ASN A 72 13.16 -0.42 -1.07
CA ASN A 72 12.56 0.81 -0.53
C ASN A 72 11.60 1.47 -1.55
N ILE A 73 11.96 1.48 -2.83
CA ILE A 73 11.07 1.91 -3.92
C ILE A 73 9.82 1.04 -3.96
N ARG A 74 9.96 -0.30 -3.90
CA ARG A 74 8.82 -1.23 -3.87
C ARG A 74 7.96 -1.04 -2.62
N TYR A 75 8.58 -0.77 -1.47
CA TYR A 75 7.86 -0.54 -0.22
C TYR A 75 6.95 0.69 -0.31
N THR A 76 7.50 1.80 -0.79
CA THR A 76 6.79 3.08 -0.82
C THR A 76 5.81 3.21 -1.99
N THR A 77 6.13 2.64 -3.15
CA THR A 77 5.28 2.76 -4.35
C THR A 77 4.43 1.54 -4.65
N SER A 78 4.67 0.40 -3.98
CA SER A 78 4.09 -0.90 -4.33
C SER A 78 4.42 -1.40 -5.74
N THR A 79 5.44 -0.85 -6.41
CA THR A 79 5.77 -1.20 -7.81
C THR A 79 7.21 -1.69 -7.98
N LYS A 80 7.39 -2.70 -8.84
CA LYS A 80 8.66 -3.33 -9.22
C LYS A 80 8.59 -3.61 -10.73
N ILE A 81 9.58 -3.15 -11.50
CA ILE A 81 9.60 -3.26 -12.98
C ILE A 81 10.44 -4.44 -13.48
N GLY A 82 11.04 -5.21 -12.56
CA GLY A 82 11.74 -6.46 -12.83
C GLY A 82 13.10 -6.51 -12.12
N GLU A 83 13.84 -7.60 -12.26
CA GLU A 83 15.16 -7.68 -11.59
C GLU A 83 16.26 -6.89 -12.30
N TRP A 84 16.08 -6.65 -13.60
CA TRP A 84 17.02 -5.90 -14.43
C TRP A 84 17.27 -4.46 -13.96
N GLU A 85 16.36 -3.86 -13.17
CA GLU A 85 16.47 -2.50 -12.65
C GLU A 85 17.50 -2.38 -11.50
N ARG A 86 17.85 -3.51 -10.88
CA ARG A 86 18.82 -3.54 -9.78
C ARG A 86 20.19 -3.07 -10.30
N ASP A 87 20.90 -2.33 -9.45
CA ASP A 87 22.28 -1.87 -9.67
C ASP A 87 22.49 -0.87 -10.82
N LYS A 88 21.42 -0.35 -11.44
CA LYS A 88 21.51 0.68 -12.48
C LYS A 88 21.32 2.11 -11.98
N LEU A 89 20.80 2.27 -10.74
CA LEU A 89 20.40 3.55 -10.16
C LEU A 89 19.49 4.41 -11.07
N SER A 90 18.81 3.78 -12.04
CA SER A 90 18.01 4.44 -13.08
C SER A 90 16.57 4.72 -12.66
N ARG A 91 16.21 4.38 -11.42
CA ARG A 91 14.88 4.55 -10.86
C ARG A 91 14.99 5.08 -9.45
N TRP A 92 14.20 6.11 -9.15
CA TRP A 92 14.18 6.74 -7.84
C TRP A 92 12.78 7.21 -7.46
N VAL A 93 12.61 7.48 -6.17
CA VAL A 93 11.39 8.04 -5.58
C VAL A 93 11.78 9.18 -4.66
N LEU A 94 11.04 10.28 -4.74
CA LEU A 94 11.12 11.40 -3.80
C LEU A 94 9.80 11.47 -3.04
N LEU A 95 9.89 11.50 -1.71
CA LEU A 95 8.75 11.57 -0.77
C LEU A 95 8.80 12.82 0.09
#